data_AF-A0A6A5XA69-F1
#
_entry.id   AF-A0A6A5XA69-F1
#
_cell.length_a   1.000
_cell.length_b   1.000
_cell.length_c   1.000
_cell.angle_alpha   90.00
_cell.angle_beta   90.00
_cell.angle_gamma   90.00
#
_symmetry.space_group_name_H-M   'P 1'
#
loop_
_entity.id
_entity.type
_entity.pdbx_description
1 polymer ?
#
loop_
_entity_poly.entity_id
_entity_poly.type
_entity_poly.pdbx_seq_one_letter_code
_entity_poly.pdbx_strand_id
1 'polypeptide(L)'
;MNPLPPPGIVLCQGFTAKRPEQFVMKEKQGWSKNSYIAAFRLPNGEPGETFLEIEQQNRKNWDFKQNGRVVLKLQKTTGCWTSKPEYVAIAPGGRQIFHTKLKDGFTKTKFEMQTPTTQNIEVDRHQSWMTITADGQPVATQKHPNGLSFRSRRDNIDVTPGMDLLLTFGLVMVTIDKYNQDVKTVAAAT
;
A
#
# COMPACT_ATOMS: atom_id res chain seq x y z
N MET A 1 -6.20 12.32 -12.43
CA MET A 1 -7.13 11.22 -12.08
C MET A 1 -8.46 11.86 -11.72
N ASN A 2 -9.59 11.27 -12.12
CA ASN A 2 -10.92 11.84 -11.91
C ASN A 2 -11.48 11.41 -10.55
N PRO A 3 -12.18 12.28 -9.80
CA PRO A 3 -12.77 11.93 -8.51
C PRO A 3 -13.71 10.73 -8.62
N LEU A 4 -13.75 9.89 -7.58
CA LEU A 4 -14.75 8.82 -7.51
C LEU A 4 -16.17 9.41 -7.34
N PRO A 5 -17.19 8.83 -7.97
CA PRO A 5 -18.57 9.22 -7.71
C PRO A 5 -18.91 8.96 -6.23
N PRO A 6 -19.75 9.80 -5.59
CA PRO A 6 -20.23 9.55 -4.24
C PRO A 6 -20.87 8.16 -4.11
N PRO A 7 -20.65 7.41 -3.02
CA PRO A 7 -19.93 7.80 -1.79
C PRO A 7 -18.40 7.61 -1.84
N GLY A 8 -17.82 7.18 -2.96
CA GLY A 8 -16.43 6.74 -3.04
C GLY A 8 -16.17 5.39 -2.36
N ILE A 9 -14.90 5.04 -2.16
CA ILE A 9 -14.47 3.88 -1.37
C ILE A 9 -14.22 4.35 0.06
N VAL A 10 -15.11 3.96 0.99
CA VAL A 10 -15.01 4.36 2.41
C VAL A 10 -14.97 3.11 3.27
N LEU A 11 -13.78 2.66 3.67
CA LEU A 11 -13.59 1.47 4.51
C LEU A 11 -13.22 1.82 5.96
N CYS A 12 -12.50 2.93 6.12
CA CYS A 12 -12.02 3.49 7.37
C CYS A 12 -12.54 4.92 7.52
N GLN A 13 -13.43 5.13 8.49
CA GLN A 13 -14.00 6.46 8.75
C GLN A 13 -12.89 7.48 9.05
N GLY A 14 -12.98 8.65 8.42
CA GLY A 14 -12.01 9.74 8.60
C GLY A 14 -10.76 9.65 7.71
N PHE A 15 -10.58 8.56 6.96
CA PHE A 15 -9.42 8.36 6.09
C PHE A 15 -9.73 8.47 4.59
N THR A 16 -10.89 9.01 4.22
CA THR A 16 -11.23 9.24 2.80
C THR A 16 -10.60 10.53 2.30
N ALA A 17 -9.91 10.47 1.17
CA ALA A 17 -9.36 11.65 0.50
C ALA A 17 -10.50 12.60 0.08
N LYS A 18 -10.48 13.85 0.55
CA LYS A 18 -11.52 14.85 0.22
C LYS A 18 -11.20 15.64 -1.05
N ARG A 19 -9.93 15.64 -1.43
CA ARG A 19 -9.35 16.31 -2.60
C ARG A 19 -8.26 15.41 -3.18
N PRO A 20 -7.68 15.73 -4.34
CA PRO A 20 -6.49 15.02 -4.80
C PRO A 20 -5.40 15.18 -3.74
N GLU A 21 -4.95 14.07 -3.16
CA GLU A 21 -3.91 14.04 -2.14
C GLU A 21 -2.64 13.46 -2.75
N GLN A 22 -1.50 14.01 -2.36
CA GLN A 22 -0.20 13.57 -2.83
C GLN A 22 0.69 13.30 -1.63
N PHE A 23 1.34 12.15 -1.63
CA PHE A 23 2.19 11.69 -0.55
C PHE A 23 3.56 11.29 -1.06
N VAL A 24 4.54 11.41 -0.17
CA VAL A 24 5.84 10.77 -0.29
C VAL A 24 5.93 9.74 0.82
N MET A 25 6.17 8.48 0.46
CA MET A 25 6.49 7.44 1.41
C MET A 25 7.98 7.12 1.34
N LYS A 26 8.66 7.15 2.49
CA LYS A 26 10.10 6.88 2.60
C LYS A 26 10.39 5.86 3.68
N GLU A 27 11.39 5.04 3.46
CA GLU A 27 11.95 4.19 4.50
C GLU A 27 12.64 5.04 5.58
N LYS A 28 12.41 4.74 6.86
CA LYS A 28 13.15 5.36 7.98
C LYS A 28 14.58 4.80 7.98
N GLN A 29 15.57 5.67 7.91
CA GLN A 29 16.96 5.29 8.14
C GLN A 29 17.20 5.14 9.66
N GLY A 30 17.64 3.97 10.11
CA GLY A 30 17.85 3.67 11.53
C GLY A 30 18.04 2.18 11.84
N TRP A 31 18.13 1.83 13.13
CA TRP A 31 18.36 0.44 13.59
C TRP A 31 17.20 -0.52 13.27
N SER A 32 15.95 -0.04 13.24
CA SER A 32 14.81 -0.84 12.80
C SER A 32 14.72 -0.84 11.27
N LYS A 33 15.46 -1.75 10.62
CA LYS A 33 15.28 -2.03 9.19
C LYS A 33 13.79 -2.32 8.96
N ASN A 34 13.15 -1.65 7.99
CA ASN A 34 11.76 -1.84 7.55
C ASN A 34 10.65 -1.02 8.25
N SER A 35 10.94 0.21 8.69
CA SER A 35 9.88 1.18 9.01
C SER A 35 9.75 2.22 7.90
N TYR A 36 8.54 2.74 7.67
CA TYR A 36 8.25 3.76 6.66
C TYR A 36 7.51 4.95 7.27
N ILE A 37 7.68 6.12 6.65
CA ILE A 37 6.89 7.33 6.92
C ILE A 37 6.20 7.71 5.62
N ALA A 38 4.88 7.87 5.66
CA ALA A 38 4.12 8.57 4.63
C ALA A 38 3.84 10.00 5.10
N ALA A 39 4.24 10.98 4.30
CA ALA A 39 4.04 12.39 4.54
C ALA A 39 3.39 13.04 3.34
N PHE A 40 2.66 14.16 3.54
CA PHE A 40 2.15 14.95 2.43
C PHE A 40 3.30 15.45 1.55
N ARG A 41 3.11 15.46 0.23
CA ARG A 41 4.12 15.92 -0.72
C ARG A 41 4.04 17.45 -0.85
N LEU A 42 5.14 18.13 -0.56
CA LEU A 42 5.28 19.57 -0.80
C LEU A 42 5.43 19.87 -2.30
N PRO A 43 5.21 21.12 -2.75
CA PRO A 43 5.35 21.49 -4.16
C PRO A 43 6.74 21.23 -4.76
N ASN A 44 7.79 21.28 -3.92
CA ASN A 44 9.16 20.94 -4.31
C ASN A 44 9.42 19.42 -4.39
N GLY A 45 8.40 18.60 -4.17
CA GLY A 45 8.47 17.14 -4.17
C GLY A 45 8.92 16.52 -2.85
N GLU A 46 9.34 17.31 -1.85
CA GLU A 46 9.85 16.82 -0.58
C GLU A 46 8.74 16.43 0.41
N PRO A 47 9.05 15.56 1.40
CA PRO A 47 8.11 15.24 2.48
C PRO A 47 7.80 16.48 3.33
N GLY A 48 6.51 16.76 3.50
CA GLY A 48 5.98 17.76 4.43
C GLY A 48 5.56 17.13 5.75
N GLU A 49 4.36 17.48 6.22
CA GLU A 49 3.79 16.94 7.46
C GLU A 49 3.58 15.42 7.36
N THR A 50 3.93 14.71 8.44
CA THR A 50 3.74 13.26 8.53
C THR A 50 2.26 12.95 8.64
N PHE A 51 1.77 12.10 7.73
CA PHE A 51 0.39 11.62 7.75
C PHE A 51 0.28 10.28 8.49
N LEU A 52 1.23 9.37 8.24
CA LEU A 52 1.18 7.99 8.72
C LEU A 52 2.59 7.42 8.91
N GLU A 53 2.78 6.69 10.00
CA GLU A 53 3.97 5.89 10.26
C GLU A 53 3.63 4.42 10.07
N ILE A 54 4.49 3.66 9.39
CA ILE A 54 4.28 2.24 9.15
C ILE A 54 5.45 1.49 9.74
N GLU A 55 5.20 0.70 10.78
CA GLU A 55 6.22 -0.06 11.48
C GLU A 55 6.04 -1.54 11.23
N GLN A 56 7.08 -2.20 10.70
CA GLN A 56 7.09 -3.64 10.62
C GLN A 56 7.41 -4.23 12.00
N GLN A 57 6.41 -4.86 12.64
CA GLN A 57 6.59 -5.55 13.92
C GLN A 57 7.34 -6.87 13.74
N ASN A 58 7.06 -7.58 12.64
CA ASN A 58 7.81 -8.75 12.19
C ASN A 58 7.57 -8.97 10.69
N ARG A 59 8.20 -10.00 10.09
CA ARG A 59 8.09 -10.28 8.65
C ARG A 59 6.66 -10.47 8.10
N LYS A 60 5.67 -10.66 8.98
CA LYS A 60 4.27 -10.91 8.63
C LYS A 60 3.31 -9.83 9.14
N ASN A 61 3.77 -8.85 9.91
CA ASN A 61 2.89 -7.90 10.58
C ASN A 61 3.41 -6.47 10.45
N TRP A 62 2.53 -5.57 10.05
CA TRP A 62 2.79 -4.13 9.97
C TRP A 62 1.71 -3.36 10.72
N ASP A 63 2.13 -2.40 11.52
CA ASP A 63 1.27 -1.47 12.22
C ASP A 63 1.34 -0.11 11.53
N PHE A 64 0.19 0.43 11.14
CA PHE A 64 0.05 1.77 10.60
C PHE A 64 -0.44 2.66 11.73
N LYS A 65 0.34 3.71 12.04
CA LYS A 65 0.11 4.61 13.15
C LYS A 65 -0.11 6.03 12.66
N GLN A 66 -1.13 6.68 13.20
CA GLN A 66 -1.35 8.12 13.05
C GLN A 66 -1.26 8.75 14.44
N ASN A 67 -0.38 9.74 14.62
CA ASN A 67 -0.14 10.40 15.90
C ASN A 67 0.16 9.39 17.04
N GLY A 68 0.98 8.39 16.75
CA GLY A 68 1.38 7.32 17.68
C GLY A 68 0.32 6.24 17.96
N ARG A 69 -0.92 6.39 17.46
CA ARG A 69 -1.99 5.40 17.64
C ARG A 69 -2.12 4.50 16.44
N VAL A 70 -2.22 3.19 16.65
CA VAL A 70 -2.46 2.23 15.55
C VAL A 70 -3.86 2.46 14.98
N VAL A 71 -3.94 2.69 13.68
CA VAL A 71 -5.18 2.92 12.92
C VAL A 71 -5.47 1.79 11.91
N LEU A 72 -4.45 1.00 11.55
CA LEU A 72 -4.59 -0.20 10.72
C LEU A 72 -3.50 -1.20 11.09
N LYS A 73 -3.84 -2.48 11.13
CA LYS A 73 -2.87 -3.57 11.16
C LYS A 73 -2.95 -4.33 9.84
N LEU A 74 -1.82 -4.58 9.21
CA LEU A 74 -1.74 -5.44 8.03
C LEU A 74 -1.03 -6.73 8.41
N GLN A 75 -1.68 -7.86 8.18
CA GLN A 75 -1.17 -9.18 8.51
C GLN A 75 -1.02 -9.99 7.23
N LYS A 76 0.14 -10.62 7.08
CA LYS A 76 0.44 -11.53 5.98
C LYS A 76 0.32 -12.96 6.46
N THR A 77 -0.55 -13.71 5.79
CA THR A 77 -0.66 -15.16 5.96
C THR A 77 0.03 -15.84 4.78
N THR A 78 0.93 -16.75 5.10
CA THR A 78 1.54 -17.69 4.16
C THR A 78 1.00 -19.05 4.56
N GLY A 79 0.14 -19.68 3.76
CA GLY A 79 -0.25 -21.06 4.03
C GLY A 79 0.91 -22.03 3.71
N CYS A 80 0.62 -23.34 3.76
CA CYS A 80 1.60 -24.38 3.42
C CYS A 80 2.17 -24.22 2.00
N TRP A 81 3.33 -24.84 1.76
CA TRP A 81 4.32 -24.70 0.67
C TRP A 81 3.88 -24.27 -0.75
N THR A 82 2.61 -24.39 -1.12
CA THR A 82 2.07 -24.06 -2.46
C THR A 82 1.11 -22.86 -2.48
N SER A 83 0.72 -22.33 -1.31
CA SER A 83 -0.26 -21.25 -1.23
C SER A 83 0.40 -19.86 -1.35
N LYS A 84 -0.20 -19.03 -2.21
CA LYS A 84 0.23 -17.64 -2.41
C LYS A 84 0.00 -16.83 -1.13
N PRO A 85 0.83 -15.81 -0.85
CA PRO A 85 0.62 -14.96 0.31
C PRO A 85 -0.72 -14.22 0.21
N GLU A 86 -1.42 -14.21 1.33
CA GLU A 86 -2.66 -13.46 1.55
C GLU A 86 -2.39 -12.35 2.56
N TYR A 87 -3.08 -11.22 2.41
CA TYR A 87 -2.92 -10.06 3.28
C TYR A 87 -4.28 -9.63 3.82
N VAL A 88 -4.39 -9.54 5.14
CA VAL A 88 -5.60 -9.15 5.84
C VAL A 88 -5.33 -7.84 6.57
N ALA A 89 -6.19 -6.85 6.33
CA ALA A 89 -6.12 -5.57 7.00
C ALA A 89 -7.20 -5.50 8.09
N ILE A 90 -6.80 -5.14 9.30
CA ILE A 90 -7.62 -5.21 10.51
C ILE A 90 -7.64 -3.85 11.19
N ALA A 91 -8.83 -3.36 11.53
CA ALA A 91 -9.03 -2.15 12.30
C ALA A 91 -8.58 -2.34 13.76
N PRO A 92 -8.34 -1.25 14.53
CA PRO A 92 -7.94 -1.36 15.94
C PRO A 92 -8.93 -2.16 16.80
N GLY A 93 -10.23 -2.13 16.47
CA GLY A 93 -11.28 -2.91 17.13
C GLY A 93 -11.41 -4.36 16.66
N GLY A 94 -10.46 -4.90 15.88
CA GLY A 94 -10.46 -6.29 15.42
C GLY A 94 -11.29 -6.58 14.16
N ARG A 95 -12.04 -5.59 13.66
CA ARG A 95 -12.82 -5.72 12.41
C ARG A 95 -11.90 -5.83 11.19
N GLN A 96 -12.12 -6.84 10.35
CA GLN A 96 -11.47 -6.92 9.04
C GLN A 96 -11.97 -5.79 8.13
N ILE A 97 -11.04 -5.08 7.50
CA ILE A 97 -11.30 -3.95 6.60
C ILE A 97 -11.25 -4.43 5.16
N PHE A 98 -10.17 -5.11 4.77
CA PHE A 98 -10.04 -5.75 3.48
C PHE A 98 -9.16 -6.99 3.57
N HIS A 99 -9.33 -7.87 2.60
CA HIS A 99 -8.49 -9.03 2.37
C HIS A 99 -8.01 -9.00 0.93
N THR A 100 -6.72 -9.28 0.71
CA THR A 100 -6.10 -9.23 -0.60
C THR A 100 -5.32 -10.51 -0.86
N LYS A 101 -5.60 -11.12 -2.01
CA LYS A 101 -4.92 -12.31 -2.49
C LYS A 101 -4.15 -12.00 -3.77
N LEU A 102 -2.93 -12.53 -3.86
CA LEU A 102 -2.12 -12.43 -5.05
C LEU A 102 -2.70 -13.31 -6.18
N LYS A 103 -3.02 -12.71 -7.34
CA LYS A 103 -3.24 -13.41 -8.61
C LYS A 103 -1.98 -13.23 -9.46
N ASP A 104 -1.35 -14.33 -9.83
CA ASP A 104 -0.22 -14.25 -10.76
C ASP A 104 -0.77 -14.17 -12.18
N GLY A 105 -0.25 -13.20 -12.94
CA GLY A 105 -0.30 -13.19 -14.40
C GLY A 105 1.14 -13.26 -14.95
N PHE A 106 1.29 -13.78 -16.17
CA PHE A 106 2.61 -13.99 -16.81
C PHE A 106 3.45 -12.72 -16.94
N THR A 107 2.82 -11.54 -17.05
CA THR A 107 3.51 -10.25 -17.25
C THR A 107 3.13 -9.17 -16.24
N LYS A 108 2.09 -9.42 -15.42
CA LYS A 108 1.51 -8.46 -14.48
C LYS A 108 1.15 -9.19 -13.19
N THR A 109 1.52 -8.62 -12.06
CA THR A 109 0.98 -9.04 -10.77
C THR A 109 -0.36 -8.35 -10.57
N LYS A 110 -1.44 -9.14 -10.48
CA LYS A 110 -2.77 -8.64 -10.12
C LYS A 110 -3.07 -9.01 -8.68
N PHE A 111 -3.83 -8.17 -8.01
CA PHE A 111 -4.34 -8.48 -6.68
C PHE A 111 -5.86 -8.52 -6.73
N GLU A 112 -6.43 -9.61 -6.23
CA GLU A 112 -7.87 -9.71 -6.04
C GLU A 112 -8.19 -9.28 -4.62
N MET A 113 -9.08 -8.32 -4.50
CA MET A 113 -9.43 -7.73 -3.22
C MET A 113 -10.86 -8.09 -2.85
N GLN A 114 -11.00 -8.60 -1.63
CA GLN A 114 -12.28 -8.73 -0.95
C GLN A 114 -12.42 -7.56 0.00
N THR A 115 -13.40 -6.71 -0.26
CA THR A 115 -13.80 -5.60 0.61
C THR A 115 -15.29 -5.71 0.90
N PRO A 116 -15.80 -5.02 1.93
CA PRO A 116 -17.23 -4.87 2.12
C PRO A 116 -17.91 -3.93 1.09
N THR A 117 -17.17 -3.34 0.14
CA THR A 117 -17.78 -2.56 -0.96
C THR A 117 -18.12 -3.46 -2.15
N THR A 118 -19.10 -3.05 -2.95
CA THR A 118 -19.50 -3.70 -4.20
C THR A 118 -18.56 -3.38 -5.36
N GLN A 119 -17.66 -2.42 -5.18
CA GLN A 119 -16.73 -1.98 -6.23
C GLN A 119 -15.61 -3.00 -6.42
N ASN A 120 -15.28 -3.27 -7.69
CA ASN A 120 -14.16 -4.14 -8.02
C ASN A 120 -12.85 -3.34 -7.92
N ILE A 121 -11.99 -3.72 -6.98
CA ILE A 121 -10.69 -3.06 -6.76
C ILE A 121 -9.59 -3.98 -7.30
N GLU A 122 -8.86 -3.48 -8.29
CA GLU A 122 -7.69 -4.17 -8.84
C GLU A 122 -6.42 -3.37 -8.58
N VAL A 123 -5.31 -4.07 -8.45
CA VAL A 123 -3.98 -3.45 -8.37
C VAL A 123 -3.15 -4.02 -9.50
N ASP A 124 -2.73 -3.13 -10.40
CA ASP A 124 -1.81 -3.43 -11.48
C ASP A 124 -0.41 -2.94 -11.09
N ARG A 125 0.54 -3.88 -11.00
CA ARG A 125 1.94 -3.57 -10.68
C ARG A 125 2.85 -3.74 -11.90
N HIS A 126 3.67 -2.74 -12.14
CA HIS A 126 4.85 -2.76 -12.99
C HIS A 126 6.13 -2.60 -12.15
N GLN A 127 7.32 -2.74 -12.75
CA GLN A 127 8.59 -2.75 -12.01
C GLN A 127 8.83 -1.45 -11.22
N SER A 128 8.46 -0.29 -11.77
CA SER A 128 8.72 1.04 -11.19
C SER A 128 7.47 1.83 -10.82
N TRP A 129 6.28 1.28 -11.08
CA TRP A 129 5.02 1.93 -10.76
C TRP A 129 3.90 0.93 -10.49
N MET A 130 2.88 1.38 -9.79
CA MET A 130 1.68 0.63 -9.48
C MET A 130 0.47 1.56 -9.62
N THR A 131 -0.65 1.00 -10.09
CA THR A 131 -1.93 1.69 -10.17
C THR A 131 -2.98 0.85 -9.47
N ILE A 132 -3.77 1.50 -8.61
CA ILE A 132 -4.97 0.94 -8.01
C ILE A 132 -6.14 1.44 -8.85
N THR A 133 -6.99 0.53 -9.32
CA THR A 133 -8.21 0.85 -10.05
C THR A 133 -9.43 0.43 -9.25
N ALA A 134 -10.51 1.21 -9.36
CA ALA A 134 -11.84 0.87 -8.86
C ALA A 134 -12.81 0.91 -10.03
N ASP A 135 -13.49 -0.20 -10.31
CA ASP A 135 -14.39 -0.37 -11.46
C ASP A 135 -13.72 0.05 -12.78
N GLY A 136 -12.44 -0.28 -12.93
CA GLY A 136 -11.60 0.05 -14.10
C GLY A 136 -11.05 1.47 -14.14
N GLN A 137 -11.41 2.36 -13.20
CA GLN A 137 -10.90 3.73 -13.14
C GLN A 137 -9.70 3.85 -12.20
N PRO A 138 -8.61 4.54 -12.57
CA PRO A 138 -7.45 4.73 -11.70
C PRO A 138 -7.78 5.66 -10.53
N VAL A 139 -7.63 5.16 -9.31
CA VAL A 139 -7.96 5.87 -8.06
C VAL A 139 -6.74 6.20 -7.21
N ALA A 140 -5.64 5.48 -7.40
CA ALA A 140 -4.37 5.83 -6.81
C ALA A 140 -3.22 5.29 -7.66
N THR A 141 -2.08 5.96 -7.60
CA THR A 141 -0.85 5.52 -8.24
C THR A 141 0.30 5.59 -7.25
N GLN A 142 1.29 4.71 -7.44
CA GLN A 142 2.56 4.73 -6.74
C GLN A 142 3.66 4.70 -7.78
N LYS A 143 4.58 5.67 -7.74
CA LYS A 143 5.77 5.72 -8.61
C LYS A 143 7.03 5.66 -7.76
N HIS A 144 7.94 4.77 -8.13
CA HIS A 144 9.25 4.67 -7.53
C HIS A 144 10.29 5.39 -8.43
N PRO A 145 10.69 6.64 -8.12
CA PRO A 145 11.51 7.46 -9.01
C PRO A 145 12.92 6.90 -9.25
N ASN A 146 13.49 6.12 -8.32
CA ASN A 146 14.90 5.68 -8.36
C ASN A 146 15.01 4.15 -8.46
N GLY A 147 14.45 3.58 -9.53
CA GLY A 147 14.49 2.14 -9.84
C GLY A 147 15.75 1.40 -9.36
N LEU A 148 15.56 0.24 -8.74
CA LEU A 148 16.60 -0.70 -8.26
C LEU A 148 17.68 -0.11 -7.33
N SER A 149 17.50 1.08 -6.74
CA SER A 149 18.49 1.60 -5.79
C SER A 149 18.31 0.97 -4.40
N PHE A 150 19.34 0.25 -3.94
CA PHE A 150 19.38 -0.39 -2.61
C PHE A 150 19.57 0.60 -1.44
N ARG A 151 19.71 1.91 -1.71
CA ARG A 151 20.20 2.89 -0.71
C ARG A 151 19.12 3.58 0.12
N SER A 152 17.86 3.58 -0.29
CA SER A 152 16.67 3.87 0.52
C SER A 152 15.45 3.97 -0.38
N ARG A 153 14.35 3.32 -0.01
CA ARG A 153 13.12 3.38 -0.81
C ARG A 153 12.39 4.70 -0.59
N ARG A 154 12.08 5.41 -1.69
CA ARG A 154 11.19 6.57 -1.73
C ARG A 154 10.14 6.33 -2.81
N ASP A 155 8.87 6.48 -2.46
CA ASP A 155 7.73 6.30 -3.35
C ASP A 155 6.87 7.56 -3.35
N ASN A 156 6.47 8.00 -4.54
CA ASN A 156 5.49 9.06 -4.73
C ASN A 156 4.12 8.42 -4.91
N ILE A 157 3.14 8.82 -4.11
CA ILE A 157 1.80 8.23 -4.11
C ILE A 157 0.80 9.34 -4.40
N ASP A 158 0.01 9.21 -5.46
CA ASP A 158 -1.06 10.15 -5.78
C ASP A 158 -2.40 9.45 -5.55
N VAL A 159 -3.34 10.13 -4.89
CA VAL A 159 -4.65 9.57 -4.50
C VAL A 159 -5.77 10.50 -4.94
N THR A 160 -6.78 9.90 -5.56
CA THR A 160 -7.97 10.58 -6.06
C THR A 160 -8.98 10.87 -4.93
N PRO A 161 -9.77 11.96 -5.03
CA PRO A 161 -10.89 12.20 -4.11
C PRO A 161 -11.86 11.01 -4.03
N GLY A 162 -12.34 10.72 -2.83
CA GLY A 162 -13.25 9.61 -2.55
C GLY A 162 -12.57 8.26 -2.32
N MET A 163 -11.23 8.18 -2.44
CA MET A 163 -10.49 6.95 -2.15
C MET A 163 -10.09 6.87 -0.67
N ASP A 164 -10.12 5.66 -0.10
CA ASP A 164 -9.67 5.39 1.26
C ASP A 164 -8.14 5.36 1.35
N LEU A 165 -7.56 6.29 2.13
CA LEU A 165 -6.12 6.46 2.26
C LEU A 165 -5.46 5.24 2.95
N LEU A 166 -6.09 4.64 3.96
CA LEU A 166 -5.52 3.48 4.65
C LEU A 166 -5.51 2.24 3.77
N LEU A 167 -6.56 2.07 2.95
CA LEU A 167 -6.58 1.06 1.90
C LEU A 167 -5.42 1.27 0.91
N THR A 168 -5.24 2.49 0.42
CA THR A 168 -4.15 2.83 -0.50
C THR A 168 -2.79 2.47 0.09
N PHE A 169 -2.47 2.93 1.31
CA PHE A 169 -1.18 2.63 1.94
C PHE A 169 -1.01 1.14 2.25
N GLY A 170 -2.09 0.45 2.64
CA GLY A 170 -2.08 -1.00 2.81
C GLY A 170 -1.68 -1.73 1.54
N LEU A 171 -2.29 -1.39 0.41
CA LEU A 171 -1.96 -1.95 -0.90
C LEU A 171 -0.54 -1.61 -1.38
N VAL A 172 -0.07 -0.39 -1.11
CA VAL A 172 1.32 -0.01 -1.39
C VAL A 172 2.28 -0.88 -0.59
N MET A 173 2.00 -1.14 0.69
CA MET A 173 2.82 -2.04 1.51
C MET A 173 2.81 -3.49 1.02
N VAL A 174 1.66 -4.01 0.58
CA VAL A 174 1.57 -5.33 -0.07
C VAL A 174 2.50 -5.40 -1.30
N THR A 175 2.49 -4.34 -2.11
CA THR A 175 3.34 -4.26 -3.32
C THR A 175 4.82 -4.14 -2.98
N ILE A 176 5.17 -3.42 -1.92
CA ILE A 176 6.54 -3.34 -1.38
C ILE A 176 7.02 -4.71 -0.91
N ASP A 177 6.22 -5.43 -0.12
CA ASP A 177 6.58 -6.74 0.39
C ASP A 177 6.79 -7.75 -0.76
N LYS A 178 5.93 -7.72 -1.78
CA LYS A 178 6.10 -8.55 -2.98
C LYS A 178 7.36 -8.18 -3.78
N TYR A 179 7.65 -6.89 -3.95
CA TYR A 179 8.89 -6.44 -4.59
C TYR A 179 10.13 -6.98 -3.85
N ASN A 180 10.14 -6.86 -2.52
CA ASN A 180 11.25 -7.35 -1.70
C ASN A 180 11.40 -8.87 -1.74
N GLN A 181 10.30 -9.62 -1.90
CA GLN A 181 10.35 -11.07 -2.14
C GLN A 181 10.95 -11.39 -3.51
N ASP A 182 10.49 -10.72 -4.57
CA ASP A 182 10.95 -10.96 -5.94
C ASP A 182 12.46 -10.71 -6.06
N VAL A 183 12.96 -9.62 -5.48
CA VAL A 183 14.39 -9.30 -5.45
C VAL A 183 15.20 -10.39 -4.72
N LYS A 184 14.69 -10.92 -3.61
CA LYS A 184 15.35 -12.01 -2.86
C LYS A 184 15.35 -13.32 -3.64
N THR A 185 14.25 -13.66 -4.30
CA THR A 185 14.15 -14.89 -5.11
C THR A 185 15.12 -14.84 -6.29
N VAL A 186 15.22 -13.70 -6.98
CA VAL A 186 16.21 -13.51 -8.06
C VAL A 186 17.64 -13.64 -7.53
N ALA A 187 17.95 -12.97 -6.42
CA ALA A 187 19.29 -13.02 -5.81
C ALA A 187 19.67 -14.42 -5.29
N ALA A 188 18.71 -15.26 -4.90
CA ALA A 188 18.97 -16.63 -4.46
C ALA A 188 19.10 -17.63 -5.62
N ALA A 189 18.67 -17.26 -6.83
CA ALA A 189 18.78 -18.07 -8.05
C ALA A 189 20.04 -17.72 -8.87
N THR A 190 20.85 -16.78 -8.39
CA THR A 190 22.15 -16.38 -8.97
C THR A 190 23.29 -16.92 -8.12
#